data_AF-A0A9E0LND2-F1
#
_entry.id   AF-A0A9E0LND2-F1
#
_cell.length_a   1.000
_cell.length_b   1.000
_cell.length_c   1.000
_cell.angle_alpha   90.00
_cell.angle_beta   90.00
_cell.angle_gamma   90.00
#
_symmetry.space_group_name_H-M   'P 1'
#
loop_
_entity.id
_entity.type
_entity.pdbx_description
1 polymer ?
#
loop_
_entity_poly.entity_id
_entity_poly.type
_entity_poly.pdbx_seq_one_letter_code
_entity_poly.pdbx_strand_id
1 'polypeptide(L)'
;MAEAKPVRIGDLLTRAGVLRKQDLQEAIEISQDTGQMIGKVLIMSGFITKEDLQAAVEAQSLVRDGNLEFELALLAIATCSRERLLLDQALDQLGWHPEQKHPTARLGELLLAAEVVTPEQLDAALEQVRESITPLGAVLIQSVVIDRQILDFALDVQADIRAGKITKQDGVSRLNSRVKAHS
;
A
#
# COMPACT_ATOMS: atom_id res chain seq x y z
N MET A 1 -26.22 3.74 -7.88
CA MET A 1 -24.82 3.57 -7.42
C MET A 1 -24.62 2.09 -7.21
N ALA A 2 -23.78 1.43 -7.98
CA ALA A 2 -23.57 -0.02 -7.84
C ALA A 2 -22.69 -0.28 -6.60
N GLU A 3 -23.21 -1.03 -5.62
CA GLU A 3 -22.41 -1.51 -4.49
C GLU A 3 -21.25 -2.36 -5.02
N ALA A 4 -20.02 -1.98 -4.66
CA ALA A 4 -18.85 -2.80 -4.95
C ALA A 4 -18.98 -4.12 -4.16
N LYS A 5 -19.22 -5.21 -4.89
CA LYS A 5 -19.40 -6.55 -4.30
C LYS A 5 -18.12 -6.91 -3.52
N PRO A 6 -18.22 -7.33 -2.24
CA PRO A 6 -17.04 -7.65 -1.45
C PRO A 6 -16.26 -8.79 -2.11
N VAL A 7 -14.95 -8.61 -2.29
CA VAL A 7 -14.06 -9.64 -2.84
C VAL A 7 -14.07 -10.83 -1.89
N ARG A 8 -14.45 -12.01 -2.38
CA ARG A 8 -14.48 -13.25 -1.58
C ARG A 8 -13.25 -14.11 -1.90
N ILE A 9 -12.68 -14.73 -0.87
CA ILE A 9 -11.50 -15.61 -1.01
C ILE A 9 -11.78 -16.77 -2.00
N GLY A 10 -12.96 -17.39 -1.92
CA GLY A 10 -13.34 -18.45 -2.86
C GLY A 10 -13.32 -17.97 -4.32
N ASP A 11 -13.84 -16.78 -4.59
CA ASP A 11 -13.82 -16.19 -5.94
C ASP A 11 -12.40 -15.90 -6.41
N LEU A 12 -11.52 -15.40 -5.52
CA LEU A 12 -10.10 -15.18 -5.84
C LEU A 12 -9.39 -16.48 -6.18
N LEU A 13 -9.49 -17.50 -5.33
CA LEU A 13 -8.86 -18.81 -5.53
C LEU A 13 -9.36 -19.47 -6.82
N THR A 14 -10.66 -19.36 -7.11
CA THR A 14 -11.24 -19.90 -8.34
C THR A 14 -10.82 -19.13 -9.58
N ARG A 15 -10.81 -17.81 -9.54
CA ARG A 15 -10.38 -16.99 -10.69
C ARG A 15 -8.87 -17.07 -10.94
N ALA A 16 -8.06 -17.29 -9.90
CA ALA A 16 -6.63 -17.55 -10.02
C ALA A 16 -6.33 -18.97 -10.55
N GLY A 17 -7.35 -19.84 -10.67
CA GLY A 17 -7.19 -21.21 -11.16
C GLY A 17 -6.62 -22.19 -10.12
N VAL A 18 -6.49 -21.77 -8.86
CA VAL A 18 -5.98 -22.60 -7.75
C VAL A 18 -7.06 -23.54 -7.21
N LEU A 19 -8.33 -23.12 -7.25
CA LEU A 19 -9.47 -23.89 -6.75
C LEU A 19 -10.53 -24.10 -7.84
N ARG A 20 -11.01 -25.32 -8.04
CA ARG A 20 -12.10 -25.56 -9.00
C ARG A 20 -13.44 -25.11 -8.43
N LYS A 21 -14.34 -24.68 -9.32
CA LYS A 21 -15.71 -24.27 -8.93
C LYS A 21 -16.49 -25.39 -8.24
N GLN A 22 -16.32 -26.63 -8.68
CA GLN A 22 -17.01 -27.79 -8.12
C GLN A 22 -16.52 -28.06 -6.69
N ASP A 23 -15.20 -28.10 -6.50
CA ASP A 23 -14.55 -28.28 -5.19
C ASP A 23 -14.93 -27.16 -4.20
N LEU A 24 -15.03 -25.90 -4.66
CA LEU A 24 -15.53 -24.80 -3.84
C LEU A 24 -16.98 -25.03 -3.39
N GLN A 25 -17.84 -25.51 -4.28
CA GLN A 25 -19.25 -25.77 -3.98
C GLN A 25 -19.41 -26.89 -2.96
N GLU A 26 -18.67 -27.99 -3.14
CA GLU A 26 -18.62 -29.11 -2.20
C GLU A 26 -18.14 -28.66 -0.81
N ALA A 27 -17.08 -27.84 -0.76
CA ALA A 27 -16.58 -27.31 0.50
C ALA A 27 -17.60 -26.38 1.21
N ILE A 28 -18.41 -25.63 0.46
CA ILE A 28 -19.50 -24.80 1.01
C ILE A 28 -20.57 -25.69 1.65
N GLU A 29 -20.95 -26.78 1.01
CA GLU A 29 -21.94 -27.73 1.54
C GLU A 29 -21.44 -28.36 2.84
N ILE A 30 -20.21 -28.88 2.85
CA ILE A 30 -19.59 -29.43 4.06
C ILE A 30 -19.49 -28.38 5.18
N SER A 31 -19.12 -27.15 4.84
CA SER A 31 -19.03 -26.03 5.80
C SER A 31 -20.39 -25.70 6.41
N GLN A 32 -21.47 -25.72 5.62
CA GLN A 32 -22.84 -25.48 6.09
C GLN A 32 -23.34 -26.61 7.01
N ASP A 33 -23.06 -27.87 6.66
CA ASP A 33 -23.51 -29.03 7.44
C ASP A 33 -22.75 -29.17 8.76
N THR A 34 -21.45 -28.87 8.77
CA THR A 34 -20.57 -29.07 9.93
C THR A 34 -20.38 -27.82 10.79
N GLY A 35 -20.72 -26.63 10.27
CA GLY A 35 -20.42 -25.33 10.88
C GLY A 35 -18.93 -24.96 10.90
N GLN A 36 -18.06 -25.74 10.24
CA GLN A 36 -16.63 -25.43 10.15
C GLN A 36 -16.37 -24.27 9.19
N MET A 37 -15.31 -23.50 9.43
CA MET A 37 -14.90 -22.42 8.53
C MET A 37 -14.53 -22.97 7.16
N ILE A 38 -15.04 -22.34 6.09
CA ILE A 38 -14.80 -22.77 4.70
C ILE A 38 -13.32 -22.98 4.36
N GLY A 39 -12.44 -22.07 4.81
CA GLY A 39 -10.99 -22.20 4.58
C GLY A 39 -10.39 -23.47 5.21
N LYS A 40 -10.90 -23.87 6.39
CA LYS A 40 -10.48 -25.11 7.05
C LYS A 40 -10.97 -26.33 6.28
N VAL A 41 -12.22 -26.30 5.80
CA VAL A 41 -12.78 -27.38 4.98
C VAL A 41 -11.99 -27.55 3.69
N LEU A 42 -11.70 -26.46 2.97
CA LEU A 42 -10.91 -26.49 1.72
C LEU A 42 -9.53 -27.16 1.92
N ILE A 43 -8.86 -26.89 3.04
CA ILE A 43 -7.58 -27.52 3.39
C ILE A 43 -7.76 -29.00 3.79
N MET A 44 -8.74 -29.30 4.64
CA MET A 44 -8.97 -30.67 5.13
C MET A 44 -9.41 -31.62 4.00
N SER A 45 -10.16 -31.12 3.02
CA SER A 45 -10.56 -31.86 1.83
C SER A 45 -9.43 -31.96 0.78
N GLY A 46 -8.29 -31.30 1.01
CA GLY A 46 -7.13 -31.34 0.11
C GLY A 46 -7.31 -30.55 -1.19
N PHE A 47 -8.30 -29.66 -1.26
CA PHE A 47 -8.57 -28.85 -2.46
C PHE A 47 -7.57 -27.72 -2.64
N ILE A 48 -7.03 -27.19 -1.53
CA ILE A 48 -5.96 -26.19 -1.51
C ILE A 48 -4.99 -26.50 -0.37
N THR A 49 -3.80 -25.92 -0.42
CA THR A 49 -2.84 -25.93 0.69
C THR A 49 -3.11 -24.80 1.68
N LYS A 50 -2.45 -24.85 2.85
CA LYS A 50 -2.49 -23.75 3.82
C LYS A 50 -1.84 -22.48 3.24
N GLU A 51 -0.79 -22.67 2.44
CA GLU A 51 -0.04 -21.63 1.77
C GLU A 51 -0.89 -20.93 0.70
N ASP A 52 -1.65 -21.69 -0.09
CA ASP A 52 -2.61 -21.13 -1.06
C ASP A 52 -3.67 -20.25 -0.36
N LEU A 53 -4.22 -20.72 0.77
CA LEU A 53 -5.19 -19.96 1.54
C LEU A 53 -4.57 -18.69 2.12
N GLN A 54 -3.35 -18.77 2.64
CA GLN A 54 -2.63 -17.63 3.20
C GLN A 54 -2.41 -16.55 2.14
N ALA A 55 -1.88 -16.93 0.96
CA ALA A 55 -1.67 -16.01 -0.15
C ALA A 55 -2.97 -15.34 -0.60
N ALA A 56 -4.07 -16.09 -0.68
CA ALA A 56 -5.37 -15.55 -1.07
C ALA A 56 -5.94 -14.56 -0.03
N VAL A 57 -5.76 -14.80 1.27
CA VAL A 57 -6.19 -13.90 2.35
C VAL A 57 -5.40 -12.58 2.35
N GLU A 58 -4.08 -12.67 2.18
CA GLU A 58 -3.20 -11.51 2.10
C GLU A 58 -3.52 -10.66 0.87
N ALA A 59 -3.64 -11.29 -0.30
CA ALA A 59 -4.00 -10.62 -1.55
C ALA A 59 -5.40 -9.99 -1.46
N GLN A 60 -6.38 -10.68 -0.86
CA GLN A 60 -7.72 -10.13 -0.62
C GLN A 60 -7.66 -8.86 0.22
N SER A 61 -6.84 -8.84 1.27
CA SER A 61 -6.68 -7.67 2.13
C SER A 61 -6.09 -6.50 1.35
N LEU A 62 -5.03 -6.73 0.56
CA LEU A 62 -4.43 -5.70 -0.27
C LEU A 62 -5.39 -5.14 -1.32
N VAL A 63 -6.21 -5.98 -1.95
CA VAL A 63 -7.22 -5.56 -2.93
C VAL A 63 -8.34 -4.77 -2.24
N ARG A 64 -8.83 -5.25 -1.10
CA ARG A 64 -9.88 -4.56 -0.32
C ARG A 64 -9.42 -3.18 0.13
N ASP A 65 -8.16 -3.07 0.52
CA ASP A 65 -7.58 -1.84 1.02
C ASP A 65 -7.11 -0.90 -0.13
N GLY A 66 -7.25 -1.34 -1.40
CA GLY A 66 -6.92 -0.55 -2.59
C GLY A 66 -5.43 -0.48 -2.94
N ASN A 67 -4.60 -1.30 -2.31
CA ASN A 67 -3.14 -1.32 -2.48
C ASN A 67 -2.68 -2.25 -3.61
N LEU A 68 -3.55 -3.16 -4.06
CA LEU A 68 -3.23 -4.14 -5.10
C LEU A 68 -4.39 -4.24 -6.08
N GLU A 69 -4.07 -4.15 -7.38
CA GLU A 69 -5.07 -4.34 -8.42
C GLU A 69 -5.59 -5.77 -8.45
N PHE A 70 -6.88 -5.93 -8.73
CA PHE A 70 -7.55 -7.23 -8.68
C PHE A 70 -6.91 -8.26 -9.63
N GLU A 71 -6.60 -7.87 -10.87
CA GLU A 71 -6.01 -8.79 -11.87
C GLU A 71 -4.59 -9.22 -11.49
N LEU A 72 -3.81 -8.30 -10.91
CA LEU A 72 -2.47 -8.61 -10.40
C LEU A 72 -2.53 -9.56 -9.18
N ALA A 73 -3.53 -9.39 -8.31
CA ALA A 73 -3.76 -10.31 -7.19
C ALA A 73 -4.04 -11.75 -7.68
N LEU A 74 -4.84 -11.93 -8.75
CA LEU A 74 -5.08 -13.25 -9.33
C LEU A 74 -3.79 -13.88 -9.84
N LEU A 75 -2.98 -13.10 -10.56
CA LEU A 75 -1.71 -13.56 -11.10
C LEU A 75 -0.73 -13.95 -9.98
N ALA A 76 -0.65 -13.14 -8.92
CA ALA A 76 0.20 -13.40 -7.77
C ALA A 76 -0.20 -14.70 -7.03
N ILE A 77 -1.50 -14.89 -6.78
CA ILE A 77 -2.02 -16.13 -6.16
C ILE A 77 -1.68 -17.36 -7.01
N ALA A 78 -1.85 -17.27 -8.33
CA ALA A 78 -1.51 -18.36 -9.24
C ALA A 78 -0.01 -18.69 -9.24
N THR A 79 0.85 -17.66 -9.19
CA THR A 79 2.30 -17.79 -9.08
C THR A 79 2.70 -18.42 -7.75
N CYS A 80 2.10 -18.01 -6.62
CA CYS A 80 2.34 -18.62 -5.30
C CYS A 80 2.09 -20.13 -5.34
N SER A 81 0.94 -20.54 -5.90
CA SER A 81 0.54 -21.95 -5.95
C SER A 81 1.45 -22.78 -6.87
N ARG A 82 1.78 -22.26 -8.06
CA ARG A 82 2.60 -22.96 -9.05
C ARG A 82 4.07 -23.09 -8.63
N GLU A 83 4.62 -22.04 -8.02
CA GLU A 83 6.06 -21.92 -7.75
C GLU A 83 6.38 -22.12 -6.25
N ARG A 84 5.37 -22.34 -5.41
CA ARG A 84 5.49 -22.48 -3.95
C ARG A 84 6.19 -21.30 -3.29
N LEU A 85 5.81 -20.11 -3.74
CA LEU A 85 6.30 -18.84 -3.21
C LEU A 85 5.35 -18.27 -2.16
N LEU A 86 5.90 -17.42 -1.30
CA LEU A 86 5.11 -16.51 -0.49
C LEU A 86 4.53 -15.38 -1.38
N LEU A 87 3.45 -14.73 -0.93
CA LEU A 87 2.79 -13.70 -1.73
C LEU A 87 3.70 -12.52 -2.05
N ASP A 88 4.51 -12.08 -1.09
CA ASP A 88 5.48 -11.00 -1.27
C ASP A 88 6.50 -11.33 -2.37
N GLN A 89 7.04 -12.55 -2.38
CA GLN A 89 7.97 -13.03 -3.41
C GLN A 89 7.31 -13.12 -4.78
N ALA A 90 6.08 -13.63 -4.85
CA ALA A 90 5.33 -13.71 -6.10
C ALA A 90 5.02 -12.31 -6.66
N LEU A 91 4.65 -11.37 -5.80
CA LEU A 91 4.41 -9.98 -6.20
C LEU A 91 5.69 -9.29 -6.67
N ASP A 92 6.81 -9.48 -5.96
CA ASP A 92 8.13 -8.94 -6.34
C ASP A 92 8.54 -9.43 -7.74
N GLN A 93 8.37 -10.73 -8.02
CA GLN A 93 8.64 -11.33 -9.33
C GLN A 93 7.74 -10.77 -10.44
N LEU A 94 6.52 -10.36 -10.10
CA LEU A 94 5.58 -9.70 -11.01
C LEU A 94 5.84 -8.20 -11.14
N GLY A 95 6.92 -7.68 -10.53
CA GLY A 95 7.29 -6.26 -10.57
C GLY A 95 6.43 -5.39 -9.66
N TRP A 96 5.68 -5.99 -8.74
CA TRP A 96 4.95 -5.27 -7.71
C TRP A 96 5.77 -5.23 -6.44
N HIS A 97 6.12 -4.02 -6.02
CA HIS A 97 6.84 -3.80 -4.78
C HIS A 97 5.90 -3.09 -3.79
N PRO A 98 5.65 -3.64 -2.58
CA PRO A 98 4.83 -3.02 -1.55
C PRO A 98 5.37 -1.66 -1.09
N GLU A 99 6.60 -1.33 -1.48
CA GLU A 99 7.24 -0.04 -1.24
C GLU A 99 6.68 1.11 -2.07
N GLN A 100 5.73 0.88 -2.97
CA GLN A 100 4.76 1.92 -3.32
C GLN A 100 3.70 2.06 -2.22
N LYS A 101 4.17 2.30 -0.97
CA LYS A 101 3.43 3.17 -0.06
C LYS A 101 2.95 4.33 -0.92
N HIS A 102 1.66 4.68 -0.89
CA HIS A 102 1.16 5.96 -1.40
C HIS A 102 2.30 6.97 -1.31
N PRO A 103 2.75 7.61 -2.41
CA PRO A 103 3.96 8.42 -2.39
C PRO A 103 3.89 9.20 -1.11
N THR A 104 4.74 8.84 -0.14
CA THR A 104 4.60 9.38 1.20
C THR A 104 5.01 10.81 0.97
N ALA A 105 4.03 11.65 0.69
CA ALA A 105 4.17 13.07 0.55
C ALA A 105 4.48 13.65 1.94
N ARG A 106 4.99 12.83 2.87
CA ARG A 106 5.51 13.20 4.17
C ARG A 106 6.36 14.43 3.94
N LEU A 107 5.99 15.48 4.65
CA LEU A 107 6.52 16.81 4.43
C LEU A 107 8.05 16.78 4.42
N GLY A 108 8.67 16.09 5.38
CA GLY A 108 10.12 15.92 5.45
C GLY A 108 10.76 15.28 4.21
N GLU A 109 10.18 14.21 3.67
CA GLU A 109 10.72 13.53 2.48
C GLU A 109 10.60 14.41 1.22
N LEU A 110 9.52 15.17 1.09
CA LEU A 110 9.34 16.10 -0.03
C LEU A 110 10.30 17.28 0.06
N LEU A 111 10.45 17.86 1.25
CA LEU A 111 11.37 18.96 1.48
C LEU A 111 12.83 18.53 1.26
N LEU A 112 13.20 17.32 1.69
CA LEU A 112 14.53 16.75 1.48
C LEU A 112 14.80 16.49 0.00
N ALA A 113 13.87 15.84 -0.70
CA ALA A 113 14.02 15.53 -2.12
C ALA A 113 14.02 16.80 -3.01
N ALA A 114 13.38 17.87 -2.55
CA ALA A 114 13.40 19.17 -3.23
C ALA A 114 14.60 20.04 -2.84
N GLU A 115 15.52 19.53 -2.00
CA GLU A 115 16.69 20.24 -1.47
C GLU A 115 16.32 21.51 -0.68
N VAL A 116 15.11 21.56 -0.12
CA VAL A 116 14.65 22.66 0.75
C VAL A 116 15.23 22.53 2.16
N VAL A 117 15.46 21.29 2.59
CA VAL A 117 16.11 20.96 3.87
C VAL A 117 17.21 19.94 3.63
N THR A 118 18.27 19.96 4.43
CA THR A 118 19.30 18.92 4.41
C THR A 118 18.90 17.73 5.30
N PRO A 119 19.52 16.55 5.12
CA PRO A 119 19.29 15.41 6.02
C PRO A 119 19.51 15.77 7.49
N GLU A 120 20.58 16.52 7.79
CA GLU A 120 20.95 16.90 9.15
C GLU A 120 19.92 17.84 9.79
N GLN A 121 19.40 18.80 9.01
CA GLN A 121 18.35 19.71 9.46
C GLN A 121 17.03 18.98 9.70
N LEU A 122 16.70 18.02 8.84
CA LEU A 122 15.50 17.21 8.98
C LEU A 122 15.58 16.29 10.20
N ASP A 123 16.72 15.64 10.43
CA ASP A 123 16.94 14.75 11.57
C ASP A 123 16.86 15.52 12.88
N ALA A 124 17.51 16.68 12.98
CA ALA A 124 17.43 17.54 14.16
C ALA A 124 15.98 17.99 14.44
N ALA A 125 15.24 18.36 13.40
CA ALA A 125 13.83 18.74 13.55
C ALA A 125 12.95 17.56 14.00
N LEU A 126 13.19 16.35 13.47
CA LEU A 126 12.46 15.15 13.86
C LEU A 126 12.75 14.72 15.30
N GLU A 127 13.99 14.90 15.79
CA GLU A 127 14.35 14.66 17.17
C GLU A 127 13.56 15.58 18.11
N GLN A 128 13.47 16.88 17.78
CA GLN A 128 12.67 17.84 18.55
C GLN A 128 11.15 17.56 18.50
N VAL A 129 10.64 17.00 17.39
CA VAL A 129 9.24 16.53 17.31
C VAL A 129 9.00 15.31 18.20
N ARG A 130 10.01 14.47 18.49
CA ARG A 130 9.84 13.35 19.43
C ARG A 130 9.75 13.81 20.88
N GLU A 131 10.42 14.91 21.19
CA GLU A 131 10.46 15.50 22.53
C GLU A 131 9.34 16.51 22.79
N SER A 132 8.53 16.87 21.76
CA SER A 132 7.46 17.86 21.88
C SER A 132 6.20 17.49 21.09
N ILE A 133 5.07 18.13 21.40
CA ILE A 133 3.80 18.00 20.63
C ILE A 133 3.77 18.89 19.38
N THR A 134 4.89 19.53 19.03
CA THR A 134 4.96 20.51 17.94
C THR A 134 5.03 19.80 16.60
N PRO A 135 4.18 20.15 15.60
CA PRO A 135 4.28 19.57 14.28
C PRO A 135 5.62 19.89 13.58
N LEU A 136 6.12 18.97 12.76
CA LEU A 136 7.39 19.11 12.03
C LEU A 136 7.51 20.44 11.28
N GLY A 137 6.46 20.89 10.58
CA GLY A 137 6.49 22.15 9.84
C GLY A 137 6.71 23.37 10.74
N ALA A 138 6.15 23.38 11.95
CA ALA A 138 6.35 24.45 12.90
C ALA A 138 7.78 24.43 13.49
N VAL A 139 8.34 23.24 13.75
CA VAL A 139 9.74 23.09 14.18
C VAL A 139 10.70 23.62 13.12
N LEU A 140 10.48 23.29 11.84
CA LEU A 140 11.31 23.75 10.72
C LEU A 140 11.29 25.27 10.52
N ILE A 141 10.17 25.94 10.85
CA ILE A 141 10.10 27.41 10.87
C ILE A 141 10.85 27.97 12.08
N GLN A 142 10.67 27.38 13.26
CA GLN A 142 11.35 27.82 14.48
C GLN A 142 12.87 27.72 14.38
N SER A 143 13.38 26.68 13.70
CA SER A 143 14.81 26.52 13.42
C SER A 143 15.31 27.38 12.26
N VAL A 144 14.46 28.22 11.66
CA VAL A 144 14.77 29.12 10.53
C VAL A 144 15.30 28.36 9.31
N VAL A 145 14.92 27.08 9.18
CA VAL A 145 15.29 26.24 8.04
C VAL A 145 14.36 26.53 6.85
N ILE A 146 13.08 26.74 7.13
CA ILE A 146 12.09 27.16 6.13
C ILE A 146 11.29 28.35 6.65
N ASP A 147 10.71 29.14 5.74
CA ASP A 147 9.74 30.16 6.12
C ASP A 147 8.29 29.64 6.00
N ARG A 148 7.34 30.49 6.40
CA ARG A 148 5.91 30.17 6.33
C ARG A 148 5.40 30.02 4.89
N GLN A 149 5.97 30.76 3.94
CA GLN A 149 5.54 30.71 2.54
C GLN A 149 5.92 29.38 1.89
N ILE A 150 7.13 28.88 2.18
CA ILE A 150 7.63 27.58 1.76
C ILE A 150 6.81 26.47 2.40
N LEU A 151 6.49 26.59 3.71
CA LEU A 151 5.68 25.59 4.39
C LEU A 151 4.27 25.48 3.78
N ASP A 152 3.57 26.61 3.59
CA ASP A 152 2.21 26.63 3.04
C ASP A 152 2.21 26.02 1.63
N PHE A 153 3.17 26.38 0.79
CA PHE A 153 3.31 25.81 -0.56
C PHE A 153 3.65 24.31 -0.55
N ALA A 154 4.51 23.85 0.36
CA ALA A 154 4.84 22.44 0.51
C ALA A 154 3.64 21.61 0.99
N LEU A 155 2.76 22.18 1.83
CA LEU A 155 1.52 21.55 2.24
C LEU A 155 0.52 21.44 1.08
N ASP A 156 0.41 22.46 0.23
CA ASP A 156 -0.43 22.41 -0.97
C ASP A 156 0.05 21.33 -1.95
N VAL A 157 1.35 21.28 -2.22
CA VAL A 157 1.96 20.24 -3.06
C VAL A 157 1.76 18.85 -2.45
N GLN A 158 1.94 18.70 -1.14
CA GLN A 158 1.67 17.46 -0.43
C GLN A 158 0.21 17.02 -0.58
N ALA A 159 -0.73 17.95 -0.46
CA ALA A 159 -2.16 17.68 -0.61
C ALA A 159 -2.50 17.26 -2.05
N ASP A 160 -1.92 17.91 -3.06
CA ASP A 160 -2.13 17.55 -4.46
C ASP A 160 -1.56 16.17 -4.82
N ILE A 161 -0.41 15.79 -4.27
CA ILE A 161 0.16 14.43 -4.42
C ILE A 161 -0.76 13.40 -3.76
N ARG A 162 -1.22 13.66 -2.53
CA ARG A 162 -2.14 12.75 -1.80
C ARG A 162 -3.49 12.61 -2.49
N ALA A 163 -3.95 13.66 -3.15
CA ALA A 163 -5.17 13.65 -3.95
C ALA A 163 -4.97 13.02 -5.35
N GLY A 164 -3.76 12.59 -5.69
CA GLY A 164 -3.44 11.98 -6.99
C GLY A 164 -3.49 12.94 -8.18
N LYS A 165 -3.51 14.27 -7.94
CA LYS A 165 -3.55 15.28 -9.00
C LYS A 165 -2.22 15.44 -9.72
N ILE A 166 -1.12 15.17 -9.03
CA ILE A 166 0.27 15.29 -9.51
C ILE A 166 1.13 14.15 -8.98
N THR A 167 2.22 13.82 -9.67
CA THR A 167 3.16 12.81 -9.18
C THR A 167 4.10 13.38 -8.11
N LYS A 168 4.77 12.51 -7.35
CA LYS A 168 5.80 12.92 -6.38
C LYS A 168 6.94 13.69 -7.07
N GLN A 169 7.36 13.25 -8.25
CA GLN A 169 8.41 13.93 -9.04
C GLN A 169 7.95 15.34 -9.45
N ASP A 170 6.72 15.49 -9.94
CA ASP A 170 6.16 16.81 -10.28
C ASP A 170 6.12 17.75 -9.07
N GLY A 171 5.71 17.23 -7.91
CA GLY A 171 5.69 18.01 -6.68
C GLY A 171 7.07 18.46 -6.22
N VAL A 172 8.08 17.58 -6.30
CA VAL A 172 9.48 17.92 -6.00
C VAL A 172 9.99 19.01 -6.94
N SER A 173 9.72 18.91 -8.25
CA SER A 173 10.10 19.94 -9.22
C SER A 173 9.45 21.30 -8.93
N ARG A 174 8.16 21.31 -8.54
CA ARG A 174 7.45 22.53 -8.14
C ARG A 174 8.11 23.19 -6.93
N LEU A 175 8.42 22.41 -5.90
CA LEU A 175 9.12 22.92 -4.70
C LEU A 175 10.48 23.50 -5.03
N ASN A 176 11.29 22.78 -5.80
CA ASN A 176 12.63 23.24 -6.20
C ASN A 176 12.57 24.57 -6.99
N SER A 177 11.60 24.71 -7.91
CA SER A 177 11.41 25.94 -8.69
C SER A 177 11.04 27.15 -7.83
N ARG A 178 10.28 26.94 -6.75
CA ARG A 178 9.84 28.00 -5.84
C ARG A 178 10.95 28.49 -4.92
N VAL A 179 11.85 27.58 -4.50
CA VAL A 179 13.02 27.93 -3.69
C VAL A 179 14.02 28.75 -4.51
N LYS A 180 14.32 28.32 -5.75
CA LYS A 180 15.20 29.07 -6.66
C LYS A 180 14.68 30.46 -7.04
N ALA A 181 13.38 30.70 -6.93
CA ALA A 181 12.78 31.99 -7.20
C ALA A 181 12.84 32.98 -6.02
N HIS A 182 13.19 32.53 -4.81
CA HIS A 182 13.31 33.36 -3.60
C HIS A 182 14.73 33.44 -3.02
N SER A 183 15.69 32.71 -3.58
CA SER A 183 17.12 32.83 -3.31
C SER A 183 17.75 33.94 -4.14
#